data_AF-A0A2T0H005-F1
#
_entry.id   AF-A0A2T0H005-F1
#
_cell.length_a   1.000
_cell.length_b   1.000
_cell.length_c   1.000
_cell.angle_alpha   90.00
_cell.angle_beta   90.00
_cell.angle_gamma   90.00
#
_symmetry.space_group_name_H-M   'P 1'
#
loop_
_entity.id
_entity.type
_entity.pdbx_description
1 polymer ?
#
loop_
_entity_poly.entity_id
_entity_poly.type
_entity_poly.pdbx_seq_one_letter_code
_entity_poly.pdbx_strand_id
1 'polypeptide(L)'
;MGKYMSPEEMLRLGLIMTPFNPVTGAAMITAGTVDGNQTFEVHPDMLPRLLAGLDRVRDEYAQAQQLAQRLSYVQPPAYDEVTKQITKSIAQRAQGGENSLFDTAEGMIKWIDDFKAAVQQAITDTERVEEANRMA
;
A
#
# COMPACT_ATOMS: atom_id res chain seq x y z
N MET A 1 13.87 7.73 -10.87
CA MET A 1 12.97 8.68 -11.58
C MET A 1 11.57 8.09 -11.48
N GLY A 2 10.83 8.43 -10.43
CA GLY A 2 9.49 7.86 -10.19
C GLY A 2 8.53 8.41 -11.24
N LYS A 3 7.88 7.54 -12.02
CA LYS A 3 6.79 7.97 -12.90
C LYS A 3 5.63 8.43 -12.00
N TYR A 4 5.25 9.70 -12.15
CA TYR A 4 4.02 10.22 -11.56
C TYR A 4 2.83 9.41 -12.09
N MET A 5 2.00 8.94 -11.18
CA MET A 5 0.76 8.23 -11.51
C MET A 5 -0.30 9.24 -11.94
N SER A 6 -0.97 8.97 -13.05
CA SER A 6 -2.03 9.82 -13.57
C SER A 6 -3.31 9.73 -12.73
N PRO A 7 -4.17 10.77 -12.70
CA PRO A 7 -5.45 10.72 -12.00
C PRO A 7 -6.34 9.53 -12.39
N GLU A 8 -6.23 9.03 -13.63
CA GLU A 8 -6.97 7.85 -14.11
C GLU A 8 -6.46 6.54 -13.48
N GLU A 9 -5.17 6.44 -13.19
CA GLU A 9 -4.58 5.29 -12.50
C GLU A 9 -4.92 5.31 -11.00
N MET A 10 -4.99 6.50 -10.38
CA MET A 10 -5.49 6.66 -9.00
C MET A 10 -6.96 6.23 -8.87
N LEU A 11 -7.80 6.60 -9.83
CA LEU A 11 -9.20 6.17 -9.92
C LEU A 11 -9.35 4.65 -10.07
N ARG A 12 -8.48 4.00 -10.87
CA ARG A 12 -8.47 2.53 -11.01
C ARG A 12 -8.07 1.78 -9.74
N LEU A 13 -7.29 2.41 -8.86
CA LEU A 13 -6.90 1.87 -7.55
C LEU A 13 -7.92 2.20 -6.44
N GLY A 14 -9.05 2.83 -6.77
CA GLY A 14 -10.08 3.19 -5.79
C GLY A 14 -9.65 4.26 -4.80
N LEU A 15 -8.62 5.05 -5.13
CA LEU A 15 -8.10 6.14 -4.30
C LEU A 15 -8.54 7.48 -4.87
N ILE A 16 -9.51 8.12 -4.21
CA ILE A 16 -9.97 9.47 -4.54
C ILE A 16 -9.70 10.37 -3.34
N MET A 17 -8.63 11.17 -3.43
CA MET A 17 -8.38 12.25 -2.47
C MET A 17 -8.97 13.55 -2.97
N THR A 18 -9.70 14.22 -2.08
CA THR A 18 -10.07 15.62 -2.29
C THR A 18 -8.90 16.53 -1.90
N PRO A 19 -8.76 17.71 -2.52
CA PRO A 19 -7.86 18.74 -2.03
C PRO A 19 -8.15 19.06 -0.56
N PHE A 20 -7.13 19.44 0.21
CA PHE A 20 -7.34 19.88 1.59
C PHE A 20 -8.26 21.11 1.62
N ASN A 21 -9.21 21.10 2.55
CA ASN A 21 -10.14 22.19 2.76
C ASN A 21 -9.38 23.43 3.23
N PRO A 22 -9.49 24.58 2.54
CA PRO A 22 -8.71 25.78 2.86
C PRO A 22 -9.09 26.44 4.21
N VAL A 23 -10.23 26.06 4.80
CA VAL A 23 -10.70 26.58 6.09
C VAL A 23 -10.28 25.69 7.25
N THR A 24 -10.40 24.37 7.10
CA THR A 24 -10.08 23.40 8.17
C THR A 24 -8.70 22.76 8.03
N GLY A 25 -8.05 22.97 6.88
CA GLY A 25 -6.82 22.31 6.50
C GLY A 25 -6.97 20.80 6.31
N ALA A 26 -8.18 20.22 6.26
CA ALA A 26 -8.39 18.77 6.25
C ALA A 26 -8.70 18.22 4.85
N ALA A 27 -8.13 17.07 4.47
CA ALA A 27 -8.45 16.37 3.22
C ALA A 27 -9.35 15.17 3.50
N MET A 28 -10.35 14.96 2.65
CA MET A 28 -11.04 13.67 2.59
C MET A 28 -10.25 12.72 1.70
N ILE A 29 -9.87 11.58 2.25
CA ILE A 29 -9.28 10.45 1.54
C ILE A 29 -10.34 9.37 1.37
N THR A 30 -10.70 9.05 0.14
CA THR A 30 -11.53 7.87 -0.14
C THR A 30 -10.62 6.71 -0.53
N ALA A 31 -10.67 5.62 0.23
CA ALA A 31 -9.95 4.39 -0.06
C ALA A 31 -10.94 3.26 -0.36
N GLY A 32 -10.73 2.54 -1.46
CA GLY A 32 -11.41 1.29 -1.74
C GLY A 32 -10.98 0.20 -0.76
N THR A 33 -11.94 -0.36 -0.02
CA THR A 33 -11.74 -1.49 0.88
C THR A 33 -12.55 -2.70 0.40
N VAL A 34 -12.34 -3.86 1.00
CA VAL A 34 -13.15 -5.07 0.74
C VAL A 34 -14.64 -4.86 1.05
N ASP A 35 -14.96 -3.92 1.94
CA ASP A 35 -16.33 -3.55 2.35
C ASP A 35 -16.88 -2.34 1.57
N GLY A 36 -16.19 -1.92 0.50
CA GLY A 36 -16.54 -0.75 -0.31
C GLY A 36 -15.65 0.47 -0.03
N ASN A 37 -16.03 1.62 -0.57
CA ASN A 37 -15.26 2.85 -0.42
C ASN A 37 -15.48 3.44 0.99
N GLN A 38 -14.39 3.64 1.73
CA GLN A 38 -14.40 4.36 3.01
C GLN A 38 -13.75 5.72 2.84
N THR A 39 -14.31 6.74 3.50
CA THR A 39 -13.77 8.10 3.47
C THR A 39 -13.27 8.54 4.83
N PHE A 40 -12.06 9.08 4.87
CA PHE A 40 -11.37 9.52 6.07
C PHE A 40 -11.07 11.01 5.98
N GLU A 41 -11.39 11.76 7.03
CA GLU A 41 -10.94 13.15 7.16
C GLU A 41 -9.55 13.16 7.82
N VAL A 42 -8.58 13.77 7.14
CA VAL A 42 -7.19 13.83 7.58
C VAL A 42 -6.75 15.28 7.69
N HIS A 43 -6.46 15.70 8.92
CA HIS A 43 -5.88 17.01 9.23
C HIS A 43 -4.34 16.99 9.08
N PRO A 44 -3.70 18.15 8.84
CA PRO A 44 -2.27 18.22 8.50
C PRO A 44 -1.35 17.74 9.62
N ASP A 45 -1.73 18.00 10.86
CA ASP A 45 -1.04 17.56 12.07
C ASP A 45 -1.05 16.03 12.24
N MET A 46 -2.01 15.33 11.63
CA MET A 46 -2.09 13.88 11.63
C MET A 46 -1.24 13.22 10.54
N LEU A 47 -0.82 13.95 9.51
CA LEU A 47 -0.11 13.39 8.36
C LEU A 47 1.23 12.73 8.72
N PRO A 48 2.09 13.31 9.57
CA PRO A 48 3.33 12.63 9.97
C PRO A 48 3.06 11.30 10.67
N ARG A 49 2.01 11.23 11.50
CA ARG A 49 1.63 10.00 12.20
C ARG A 49 1.03 8.96 11.25
N LEU A 50 0.20 9.41 10.30
CA LEU A 50 -0.39 8.55 9.27
C LEU A 50 0.70 7.91 8.41
N LEU A 51 1.64 8.72 7.88
CA LEU A 51 2.76 8.24 7.07
C LEU A 51 3.63 7.25 7.86
N ALA A 52 3.97 7.57 9.11
CA ALA A 52 4.72 6.65 9.96
C ALA A 52 3.96 5.37 10.31
N GLY A 53 2.63 5.39 10.35
CA GLY A 53 1.80 4.20 10.50
C GLY A 53 1.84 3.33 9.25
N LEU A 54 1.70 3.94 8.07
CA LEU A 54 1.78 3.27 6.77
C LEU A 54 3.16 2.63 6.55
N ASP A 55 4.24 3.30 6.96
CA ASP A 55 5.59 2.73 6.92
C ASP A 55 5.70 1.44 7.74
N ARG A 56 5.16 1.42 8.97
CA ARG A 56 5.17 0.21 9.80
C ARG A 56 4.38 -0.93 9.15
N VAL A 57 3.20 -0.64 8.60
CA VAL A 57 2.39 -1.67 7.93
C VAL A 57 3.12 -2.20 6.69
N ARG A 58 3.77 -1.32 5.92
CA ARG A 58 4.60 -1.70 4.77
C ARG A 58 5.74 -2.63 5.19
N ASP A 59 6.42 -2.33 6.29
CA ASP A 59 7.53 -3.14 6.81
C ASP A 59 7.06 -4.55 7.24
N GLU A 60 5.86 -4.67 7.81
CA GLU A 60 5.26 -5.99 8.13
C GLU A 60 5.01 -6.81 6.85
N TYR A 61 4.47 -6.19 5.80
CA TYR A 61 4.30 -6.89 4.52
C TYR A 61 5.64 -7.24 3.86
N ALA A 62 6.67 -6.40 4.00
CA ALA A 62 8.01 -6.73 3.53
C ALA A 62 8.59 -7.96 4.26
N GLN A 63 8.37 -8.07 5.58
CA GLN A 63 8.74 -9.26 6.35
C GLN A 63 7.96 -10.50 5.90
N ALA A 64 6.66 -10.38 5.63
CA ALA A 64 5.84 -11.46 5.09
C ALA A 64 6.33 -11.93 3.71
N GLN A 65 6.70 -11.00 2.83
CA GLN A 65 7.27 -11.29 1.51
C GLN A 65 8.60 -12.05 1.64
N GLN A 66 9.48 -11.64 2.55
CA GLN A 66 10.74 -12.36 2.84
C GLN A 66 10.50 -13.77 3.41
N LEU A 67 9.51 -13.92 4.29
CA LEU A 67 9.13 -15.23 4.82
C LEU A 67 8.61 -16.14 3.70
N ALA A 68 7.78 -15.63 2.79
CA ALA A 68 7.29 -16.36 1.64
C ALA A 68 8.43 -16.87 0.75
N GLN A 69 9.45 -16.03 0.50
CA GLN A 69 10.67 -16.47 -0.20
C GLN A 69 11.39 -17.59 0.55
N ARG A 70 11.55 -17.50 1.87
CA ARG A 70 12.21 -18.58 2.63
C ARG A 70 11.42 -19.89 2.56
N LEU A 71 10.09 -19.80 2.65
CA LEU A 71 9.21 -20.97 2.60
C LEU A 71 9.22 -21.66 1.24
N SER A 72 9.46 -20.93 0.15
CA SER A 72 9.54 -21.52 -1.19
C SER A 72 10.77 -22.40 -1.40
N TYR A 73 11.84 -22.17 -0.62
CA TYR A 73 13.08 -22.96 -0.65
C TYR A 73 13.15 -24.06 0.42
N VAL A 74 12.08 -24.29 1.19
CA VAL A 74 12.09 -25.34 2.23
C VAL A 74 12.28 -26.71 1.59
N GLN A 75 13.26 -27.45 2.09
CA GLN A 75 13.47 -28.84 1.70
C GLN A 75 12.63 -29.78 2.58
N PRO A 76 12.14 -30.90 2.01
CA PRO A 76 11.36 -31.85 2.77
C PRO A 76 12.24 -32.51 3.84
N PRO A 77 11.76 -32.66 5.09
CA PRO A 77 12.52 -33.30 6.18
C PRO A 77 12.69 -34.81 6.00
N ALA A 78 11.90 -35.42 5.11
CA ALA A 78 11.99 -36.82 4.72
C ALA A 78 11.67 -36.95 3.22
N TYR A 79 12.27 -37.95 2.57
CA TYR A 79 12.14 -38.15 1.12
C TYR A 79 11.04 -39.14 0.71
N ASP A 80 10.14 -39.48 1.64
CA ASP A 80 8.91 -40.18 1.29
C ASP A 80 8.00 -39.28 0.44
N GLU A 81 7.12 -39.91 -0.34
CA GLU A 81 6.31 -39.22 -1.33
C GLU A 81 5.33 -38.22 -0.70
N VAL A 82 4.79 -38.55 0.47
CA VAL A 82 3.82 -37.70 1.18
C VAL A 82 4.49 -36.42 1.65
N THR A 83 5.66 -36.54 2.30
CA THR A 83 6.42 -35.38 2.79
C THR A 83 6.89 -34.47 1.65
N LYS A 84 7.34 -35.04 0.53
CA LYS A 84 7.69 -34.28 -0.68
C LYS A 84 6.50 -33.51 -1.23
N GLN A 85 5.34 -34.15 -1.33
CA GLN A 85 4.13 -33.51 -1.85
C GLN A 85 3.65 -32.36 -0.96
N ILE A 86 3.63 -32.56 0.36
CA ILE A 86 3.27 -31.51 1.32
C ILE A 86 4.23 -30.32 1.20
N THR A 87 5.54 -30.58 1.17
CA THR A 87 6.55 -29.53 1.06
C THR A 87 6.40 -28.74 -0.24
N LYS A 88 6.14 -29.43 -1.36
CA LYS A 88 5.85 -28.78 -2.65
C LYS A 88 4.62 -27.89 -2.59
N SER A 89 3.53 -28.33 -1.94
CA SER A 89 2.32 -27.53 -1.78
C SER A 89 2.54 -26.30 -0.90
N ILE A 90 3.36 -26.40 0.15
CA ILE A 90 3.75 -25.24 0.98
C ILE A 90 4.54 -24.24 0.12
N ALA A 91 5.54 -24.71 -0.63
CA ALA A 91 6.33 -23.85 -1.51
C ALA A 91 5.48 -23.15 -2.57
N GLN A 92 4.47 -23.83 -3.13
CA GLN A 92 3.53 -23.23 -4.09
C GLN A 92 2.63 -22.16 -3.45
N ARG A 93 2.12 -22.38 -2.24
CA ARG A 93 1.33 -21.36 -1.52
C ARG A 93 2.20 -20.18 -1.09
N ALA A 94 3.47 -20.42 -0.80
CA ALA A 94 4.42 -19.37 -0.46
C ALA A 94 4.78 -18.52 -1.68
N GLN A 95 5.17 -19.14 -2.81
CA GLN A 95 5.71 -18.44 -3.98
C GLN A 95 5.51 -19.23 -5.29
N GLY A 96 4.25 -19.56 -5.64
CA GLY A 96 3.92 -20.41 -6.79
C GLY A 96 2.97 -19.81 -7.82
N GLY A 97 2.51 -18.57 -7.65
CA GLY A 97 1.60 -17.91 -8.59
C GLY A 97 0.76 -16.79 -7.97
N GLU A 98 -0.25 -16.37 -8.72
CA GLU A 98 -1.26 -15.38 -8.32
C GLU A 98 -1.94 -15.81 -7.00
N ASN A 99 -2.16 -14.86 -6.09
CA ASN A 99 -2.70 -15.10 -4.74
C ASN A 99 -1.81 -15.94 -3.82
N SER A 100 -0.52 -16.13 -4.14
CA SER A 100 0.44 -16.65 -3.18
C SER A 100 0.71 -15.64 -2.06
N LEU A 101 1.32 -16.09 -0.96
CA LEU A 101 1.71 -15.19 0.13
C LEU A 101 2.65 -14.08 -0.37
N PHE A 102 3.58 -14.44 -1.26
CA PHE A 102 4.50 -13.48 -1.87
C PHE A 102 3.77 -12.42 -2.69
N ASP A 103 2.90 -12.83 -3.60
CA ASP A 103 2.14 -11.95 -4.49
C ASP A 103 1.18 -11.04 -3.72
N THR A 104 0.51 -11.59 -2.70
CA THR A 104 -0.35 -10.81 -1.80
C THR A 104 0.44 -9.74 -1.06
N ALA A 105 1.60 -10.10 -0.50
CA ALA A 105 2.45 -9.14 0.21
C ALA A 105 3.00 -8.05 -0.73
N GLU A 106 3.41 -8.43 -1.95
CA GLU A 106 3.86 -7.48 -2.97
C GLU A 106 2.75 -6.50 -3.38
N GLY A 107 1.53 -7.00 -3.61
CA GLY A 107 0.37 -6.18 -3.92
C GLY A 107 0.03 -5.19 -2.81
N MET A 108 0.10 -5.62 -1.55
CA MET A 108 -0.15 -4.74 -0.39
C MET A 108 0.95 -3.69 -0.21
N ILE A 109 2.23 -4.06 -0.37
CA ILE A 109 3.34 -3.09 -0.35
C ILE A 109 3.12 -2.01 -1.42
N LYS A 110 2.79 -2.43 -2.64
CA LYS A 110 2.52 -1.50 -3.74
C LYS A 110 1.35 -0.58 -3.42
N TRP A 111 0.24 -1.13 -2.91
CA TRP A 111 -0.92 -0.33 -2.53
C TRP A 111 -0.59 0.72 -1.47
N ILE A 112 0.22 0.36 -0.45
CA ILE A 112 0.68 1.29 0.58
C ILE A 112 1.58 2.38 -0.01
N ASP A 113 2.52 2.01 -0.88
CA ASP A 113 3.41 2.97 -1.54
C ASP A 113 2.64 3.96 -2.41
N ASP A 114 1.64 3.48 -3.16
CA ASP A 114 0.76 4.30 -3.98
C ASP A 114 -0.10 5.24 -3.11
N PHE A 115 -0.64 4.74 -1.98
CA PHE A 115 -1.39 5.55 -1.01
C PHE A 115 -0.53 6.68 -0.42
N LYS A 116 0.69 6.36 0.02
CA LYS A 116 1.63 7.35 0.56
C LYS A 116 1.96 8.43 -0.47
N ALA A 117 2.17 8.05 -1.73
CA ALA A 117 2.43 9.00 -2.80
C ALA A 117 1.23 9.95 -3.03
N ALA A 118 0.00 9.42 -3.00
CA ALA A 118 -1.22 10.25 -3.11
C ALA A 118 -1.34 11.24 -1.94
N VAL A 119 -1.06 10.81 -0.71
CA VAL A 119 -1.05 11.68 0.47
C VAL A 119 -0.02 12.80 0.32
N GLN A 120 1.21 12.47 -0.10
CA GLN A 120 2.28 13.45 -0.27
C GLN A 120 1.98 14.46 -1.39
N GLN A 121 1.35 14.01 -2.47
CA GLN A 121 0.93 14.87 -3.57
C GLN A 121 -0.13 15.87 -3.11
N ALA A 122 -1.14 15.42 -2.36
CA ALA A 122 -2.19 16.29 -1.85
C ALA A 122 -1.66 17.38 -0.90
N ILE A 123 -0.64 17.05 -0.08
CA ILE A 123 0.06 18.03 0.76
C ILE A 123 0.69 19.12 -0.13
N THR A 124 1.48 18.69 -1.11
CA THR A 124 2.23 19.58 -2.01
C THR A 124 1.28 20.49 -2.80
N ASP A 125 0.16 19.96 -3.29
CA ASP A 125 -0.83 20.74 -4.02
C ASP A 125 -1.50 21.81 -3.15
N THR A 126 -1.70 21.53 -1.86
CA THR A 126 -2.29 22.49 -0.91
C THR A 126 -1.33 23.62 -0.60
N GLU A 127 -0.06 23.29 -0.29
CA GLU A 127 0.98 24.30 -0.04
C GLU A 127 1.13 25.24 -1.25
N ARG A 128 1.04 24.71 -2.48
CA ARG A 128 1.09 25.50 -3.71
C ARG A 128 -0.11 26.43 -3.87
N VAL A 129 -1.32 25.98 -3.50
CA VAL A 129 -2.54 26.82 -3.56
C VAL A 129 -2.51 27.91 -2.49
N GLU A 130 -2.05 27.59 -1.28
CA GLU A 130 -1.87 28.59 -0.21
C GLU A 130 -0.83 29.64 -0.56
N GLU A 131 0.27 29.26 -1.22
CA GLU A 131 1.26 30.21 -1.72
C GLU A 131 0.72 31.10 -2.83
N ALA A 132 0.00 30.52 -3.80
CA ALA A 132 -0.64 31.29 -4.88
C ALA A 132 -1.67 32.30 -4.33
N ASN A 133 -2.43 31.94 -3.31
CA ASN A 133 -3.40 32.82 -2.66
C ASN A 133 -2.74 33.91 -1.80
N ARG A 134 -1.55 33.69 -1.25
CA ARG A 134 -0.79 34.71 -0.51
C ARG A 134 -0.10 35.73 -1.41
N MET A 135 0.18 35.35 -2.65
CA MET A 135 0.82 36.20 -3.66
C MET A 135 -0.15 36.97 -4.56
N ALA A 136 -1.46 36.70 -4.46
CA ALA A 136 -2.54 37.40 -5.18
C ALA A 136 -3.13 38.54 -4.35
#